data_AF-A0A2K1Q419-F1
#
_entry.id   AF-A0A2K1Q419-F1
#
_cell.length_a   1.000
_cell.length_b   1.000
_cell.length_c   1.000
_cell.angle_alpha   90.00
_cell.angle_beta   90.00
_cell.angle_gamma   90.00
#
_symmetry.space_group_name_H-M   'P 1'
#
loop_
_entity.id
_entity.type
_entity.pdbx_description
1 polymer ?
#
loop_
_entity_poly.entity_id
_entity_poly.type
_entity_poly.pdbx_seq_one_letter_code
_entity_poly.pdbx_strand_id
1 'polypeptide(L)'
;MDETTLDGLSKVAKICFARNAKVEALEAEAQALKLELLTLAGTGACNGFTAGEQAAALHIRQGDAAREVWEQRFAPLAAATSDRLKRVSIVDPYAVTRHVIEQKEELTRFLTYLSTSSQKTKHVSVYALQPFRENRPIPSGEIIAELRHLRDNNALPRIASLTVYLAGGQRINRDRFVMFGDHYVWDLGHGLEPFEADIVTRDCAASLKTWDAAKSYADIIDSMTGDVRAIPVWGP
;
A
#
# COMPACT_ATOMS: atom_id res chain seq x y z
N MET A 1 0.47 -10.13 29.10
CA MET A 1 1.00 -8.80 28.75
C MET A 1 0.16 -8.36 27.59
N ASP A 2 -0.71 -7.42 27.90
CA ASP A 2 -1.97 -7.20 27.21
C ASP A 2 -1.81 -6.55 25.85
N GLU A 3 -2.74 -6.94 24.99
CA GLU A 3 -3.15 -6.32 23.75
C GLU A 3 -2.91 -4.81 23.79
N THR A 4 -1.92 -4.35 23.02
CA THR A 4 -1.81 -2.96 22.57
C THR A 4 -2.99 -2.68 21.65
N THR A 5 -4.15 -2.48 22.28
CA THR A 5 -5.34 -1.96 21.63
C THR A 5 -4.97 -0.64 20.98
N LEU A 6 -5.50 -0.47 19.78
CA LEU A 6 -5.36 0.61 18.80
C LEU A 6 -5.88 1.98 19.31
N ASP A 7 -5.61 2.32 20.57
CA ASP A 7 -6.16 3.49 21.23
C ASP A 7 -5.61 4.79 20.63
N GLY A 8 -4.45 4.73 19.95
CA GLY A 8 -3.83 5.85 19.25
C GLY A 8 -4.37 6.08 17.82
N LEU A 9 -4.68 5.01 17.08
CA LEU A 9 -5.08 5.10 15.67
C LEU A 9 -6.49 5.71 15.54
N SER A 10 -7.42 5.24 16.39
CA SER A 10 -8.79 5.75 16.46
C SER A 10 -8.83 7.23 16.85
N LYS A 11 -7.95 7.67 17.76
CA LYS A 11 -7.85 9.06 18.21
C LYS A 11 -7.27 9.96 17.12
N VAL A 12 -6.17 9.56 16.48
CA VAL A 12 -5.57 10.31 15.37
C VAL A 12 -6.52 10.41 14.17
N ALA A 13 -7.23 9.33 13.83
CA ALA A 13 -8.27 9.36 12.80
C ALA A 13 -9.45 10.26 13.20
N LYS A 14 -10.00 10.14 14.42
CA LYS A 14 -11.11 11.00 14.91
C LYS A 14 -10.77 12.50 14.84
N ILE A 15 -9.53 12.87 15.16
CA ILE A 15 -9.02 14.24 15.12
C ILE A 15 -9.03 14.80 13.68
N CYS A 16 -8.83 13.96 12.66
CA CYS A 16 -8.71 14.39 11.26
C CYS A 16 -10.05 14.71 10.54
N PHE A 17 -11.21 14.31 11.08
CA PHE A 17 -12.49 14.30 10.33
C PHE A 17 -13.63 15.17 10.88
N ALA A 18 -13.47 15.87 12.01
CA ALA A 18 -14.52 16.73 12.57
C ALA A 18 -14.66 18.09 11.85
N ARG A 19 -14.96 18.06 10.55
CA ARG A 19 -15.42 19.23 9.78
C ARG A 19 -16.85 19.55 10.23
N ASN A 20 -17.01 20.35 11.30
CA ASN A 20 -18.00 21.44 11.40
C ASN A 20 -18.19 22.11 12.78
N ALA A 21 -17.50 21.74 13.88
CA ALA A 21 -17.66 22.51 15.13
C ALA A 21 -16.55 22.44 16.20
N LYS A 22 -15.43 21.74 15.98
CA LYS A 22 -14.44 21.47 17.06
C LYS A 22 -12.97 21.66 16.66
N VAL A 23 -12.67 22.53 15.70
CA VAL A 23 -11.30 22.72 15.18
C VAL A 23 -10.34 23.16 16.29
N GLU A 24 -10.67 24.21 17.04
CA GLU A 24 -9.78 24.75 18.09
C GLU A 24 -9.57 23.77 19.25
N ALA A 25 -10.60 22.98 19.61
CA ALA A 25 -10.50 21.99 20.68
C ALA A 25 -9.62 20.79 20.27
N LEU A 26 -9.70 20.36 19.01
CA LEU A 26 -8.92 19.25 18.48
C LEU A 26 -7.49 19.66 18.14
N GLU A 27 -7.25 20.90 17.73
CA GLU A 27 -5.91 21.47 17.58
C GLU A 27 -5.20 21.56 18.93
N ALA A 28 -5.89 22.04 19.98
CA ALA A 28 -5.35 22.06 21.33
C ALA A 28 -5.03 20.65 21.87
N GLU A 29 -5.90 19.66 21.59
CA GLU A 29 -5.69 18.27 21.99
C GLU A 29 -4.57 17.60 21.18
N ALA A 30 -4.52 17.81 19.87
CA ALA A 30 -3.42 17.34 19.01
C ALA A 30 -2.08 17.94 19.45
N GLN A 31 -2.05 19.24 19.76
CA GLN A 31 -0.85 19.93 20.20
C GLN A 31 -0.41 19.49 21.61
N ALA A 32 -1.36 19.26 22.52
CA ALA A 32 -1.08 18.68 23.84
C ALA A 32 -0.51 17.25 23.75
N LEU A 33 -0.97 16.47 22.77
CA LEU A 33 -0.50 15.10 22.52
C LEU A 33 0.67 15.02 21.54
N LYS A 34 1.19 16.16 21.03
CA LYS A 34 2.22 16.25 19.98
C LYS A 34 1.89 15.45 18.72
N LEU A 35 0.61 15.39 18.37
CA LEU A 35 0.10 14.70 17.19
C LEU A 35 0.00 15.66 16.01
N GLU A 36 0.22 15.13 14.81
CA GLU A 36 0.10 15.88 13.58
C GLU A 36 -1.27 15.68 12.92
N LEU A 37 -1.96 16.79 12.64
CA LEU A 37 -3.28 16.82 11.99
C LEU A 37 -3.14 16.62 10.47
N LEU A 38 -3.52 15.44 9.96
CA LEU A 38 -3.59 15.18 8.53
C LEU A 38 -5.04 15.37 8.04
N THR A 39 -5.30 16.42 7.25
CA THR A 39 -6.64 16.61 6.68
C THR A 39 -6.94 15.53 5.64
N LEU A 40 -7.61 14.46 6.07
CA LEU A 40 -8.19 13.44 5.23
C LEU A 40 -9.59 13.95 4.84
N ALA A 41 -9.78 14.45 3.63
CA ALA A 41 -11.05 15.10 3.28
C ALA A 41 -12.20 14.07 3.13
N GLY A 42 -13.25 14.20 3.96
CA GLY A 42 -14.60 13.65 3.73
C GLY A 42 -15.13 12.71 4.82
N THR A 43 -16.39 12.86 5.23
CA THR A 43 -17.07 12.03 6.24
C THR A 43 -17.10 10.53 5.91
N GLY A 44 -17.09 10.16 4.62
CA GLY A 44 -17.02 8.76 4.16
C GLY A 44 -15.69 8.06 4.47
N ALA A 45 -14.59 8.80 4.61
CA ALA A 45 -13.28 8.22 4.90
C ALA A 45 -13.14 7.85 6.40
N CYS A 46 -13.85 8.52 7.30
CA CYS A 46 -13.82 8.23 8.74
C CYS A 46 -14.39 6.82 9.06
N ASN A 47 -15.48 6.45 8.39
CA ASN A 47 -16.05 5.10 8.48
C ASN A 47 -15.12 4.05 7.86
N GLY A 48 -14.46 4.39 6.76
CA GLY A 48 -13.45 3.54 6.13
C GLY A 48 -12.23 3.28 7.01
N PHE A 49 -11.72 4.28 7.73
CA PHE A 49 -10.61 4.09 8.68
C PHE A 49 -11.03 3.23 9.88
N THR A 50 -12.25 3.41 10.39
CA THR A 50 -12.78 2.55 11.47
C THR A 50 -12.93 1.10 11.01
N ALA A 51 -13.41 0.88 9.78
CA ALA A 51 -13.45 -0.44 9.16
C ALA A 51 -12.04 -1.03 8.96
N GLY A 52 -11.07 -0.20 8.57
CA GLY A 52 -9.66 -0.59 8.46
C GLY A 52 -9.04 -1.01 9.79
N GLU A 53 -9.34 -0.29 10.88
CA GLU A 53 -8.90 -0.67 12.24
C GLU A 53 -9.53 -1.99 12.71
N GLN A 54 -10.83 -2.18 12.44
CA GLN A 54 -11.50 -3.45 12.76
C GLN A 54 -10.94 -4.59 11.92
N ALA A 55 -10.66 -4.36 10.65
CA ALA A 55 -10.03 -5.33 9.75
C ALA A 55 -8.55 -5.59 10.08
N ALA A 56 -7.87 -4.68 10.76
CA ALA A 56 -6.46 -4.83 11.13
C ALA A 56 -6.21 -5.99 12.12
N ALA A 57 -7.25 -6.42 12.85
CA ALA A 57 -7.20 -7.58 13.73
C ALA A 57 -7.64 -8.88 13.04
N LEU A 58 -8.05 -8.82 11.77
CA LEU A 58 -8.66 -9.94 11.05
C LEU A 58 -7.78 -10.39 9.89
N HIS A 59 -7.68 -11.70 9.70
CA HIS A 59 -7.16 -12.26 8.45
C HIS A 59 -8.11 -11.91 7.29
N ILE A 60 -7.54 -11.75 6.10
CA ILE A 60 -8.31 -11.84 4.86
C ILE A 60 -8.62 -13.32 4.66
N ARG A 61 -9.88 -13.68 4.48
CA ARG A 61 -10.31 -15.07 4.39
C ARG A 61 -10.47 -15.52 2.95
N GLN A 62 -10.22 -16.80 2.71
CA GLN A 62 -10.65 -17.45 1.49
C GLN A 62 -12.16 -17.28 1.32
N GLY A 63 -12.57 -16.86 0.13
CA GLY A 63 -13.97 -16.56 -0.19
C GLY A 63 -14.36 -15.09 -0.05
N ASP A 64 -13.54 -14.25 0.61
CA ASP A 64 -13.78 -12.81 0.65
C ASP A 64 -13.72 -12.21 -0.76
N ALA A 65 -14.56 -11.21 -1.04
CA ALA A 65 -14.46 -10.47 -2.29
C ALA A 65 -13.24 -9.55 -2.26
N ALA A 66 -12.37 -9.61 -3.27
CA ALA A 66 -11.16 -8.78 -3.34
C ALA A 66 -11.48 -7.27 -3.29
N ARG A 67 -12.64 -6.88 -3.82
CA ARG A 67 -13.15 -5.50 -3.73
C ARG A 67 -13.52 -5.10 -2.30
N GLU A 68 -14.14 -5.97 -1.53
CA GLU A 68 -14.47 -5.68 -0.13
C GLU A 68 -13.19 -5.57 0.72
N VAL A 69 -12.23 -6.46 0.48
CA VAL A 69 -10.89 -6.38 1.08
C VAL A 69 -10.24 -5.02 0.78
N TRP A 70 -10.32 -4.57 -0.48
CA TRP A 70 -9.84 -3.26 -0.88
C TRP A 70 -10.54 -2.11 -0.12
N GLU A 71 -11.88 -2.12 -0.15
CA GLU A 71 -12.72 -1.06 0.42
C GLU A 71 -12.51 -0.91 1.93
N GLN A 72 -12.36 -2.03 2.64
CA GLN A 72 -12.17 -2.04 4.09
C GLN A 72 -10.75 -1.60 4.50
N ARG A 73 -9.72 -1.99 3.73
CA ARG A 73 -8.31 -1.84 4.17
C ARG A 73 -7.60 -0.66 3.51
N PHE A 74 -7.69 -0.54 2.20
CA PHE A 74 -6.80 0.33 1.40
C PHE A 74 -7.50 1.58 0.89
N ALA A 75 -8.79 1.48 0.54
CA ALA A 75 -9.56 2.59 -0.03
C ALA A 75 -9.52 3.89 0.79
N PRO A 76 -9.58 3.88 2.15
CA PRO A 76 -9.54 5.11 2.93
C PRO A 76 -8.21 5.87 2.79
N LEU A 77 -7.09 5.14 2.76
CA LEU A 77 -5.74 5.68 2.56
C LEU A 77 -5.51 6.10 1.10
N ALA A 78 -6.04 5.33 0.15
CA ALA A 78 -6.01 5.68 -1.27
C ALA A 78 -6.77 6.99 -1.56
N ALA A 79 -7.97 7.13 -1.00
CA ALA A 79 -8.83 8.30 -1.18
C ALA A 79 -8.28 9.57 -0.51
N ALA A 80 -7.33 9.43 0.41
CA ALA A 80 -6.72 10.55 1.12
C ALA A 80 -6.11 11.59 0.18
N THR A 81 -6.44 12.86 0.46
CA THR A 81 -5.98 14.03 -0.32
C THR A 81 -4.69 14.66 0.20
N SER A 82 -4.21 14.23 1.38
CA SER A 82 -2.96 14.72 1.95
C SER A 82 -1.79 14.42 1.03
N ASP A 83 -0.92 15.41 0.82
CA ASP A 83 0.28 15.28 -0.01
C ASP A 83 1.23 14.19 0.50
N ARG A 84 1.20 13.91 1.81
CA ARG A 84 2.01 12.86 2.43
C ARG A 84 1.58 11.45 2.07
N LEU A 85 0.32 11.29 1.66
CA LEU A 85 -0.25 9.99 1.27
C LEU A 85 -0.29 9.81 -0.26
N LYS A 86 0.41 10.67 -1.01
CA LYS A 86 0.59 10.51 -2.46
C LYS A 86 1.58 9.39 -2.81
N ARG A 87 2.54 9.11 -1.93
CA ARG A 87 3.51 8.02 -2.12
C ARG A 87 2.90 6.71 -1.66
N VAL A 88 3.02 5.69 -2.49
CA VAL A 88 2.60 4.32 -2.18
C VAL A 88 3.76 3.39 -2.48
N SER A 89 4.28 2.72 -1.46
CA SER A 89 5.35 1.73 -1.59
C SER A 89 4.74 0.34 -1.46
N ILE A 90 4.90 -0.49 -2.47
CA ILE A 90 4.53 -1.89 -2.47
C ILE A 90 5.82 -2.68 -2.30
N VAL A 91 6.00 -3.34 -1.17
CA VAL A 91 7.10 -4.27 -0.96
C VAL A 91 6.54 -5.67 -1.10
N ASP A 92 6.90 -6.33 -2.20
CA ASP A 92 6.52 -7.72 -2.45
C ASP A 92 7.60 -8.37 -3.34
N PRO A 93 8.42 -9.28 -2.77
CA PRO A 93 9.49 -9.98 -3.50
C PRO A 93 9.03 -10.61 -4.82
N TYR A 94 7.76 -11.00 -4.91
CA TYR A 94 7.23 -11.79 -6.01
C TYR A 94 6.36 -10.97 -6.97
N ALA A 95 5.96 -9.74 -6.65
CA ALA A 95 5.01 -8.97 -7.46
C ALA A 95 5.42 -8.85 -8.93
N VAL A 96 6.70 -8.58 -9.21
CA VAL A 96 7.20 -8.46 -10.60
C VAL A 96 7.27 -9.82 -11.27
N THR A 97 7.78 -10.86 -10.60
CA THR A 97 7.84 -12.23 -11.14
C THR A 97 6.45 -12.75 -11.50
N ARG A 98 5.49 -12.61 -10.59
CA ARG A 98 4.13 -13.11 -10.78
C ARG A 98 3.40 -12.35 -11.87
N HIS A 99 3.64 -11.05 -11.98
CA HIS A 99 3.07 -10.26 -13.04
C HIS A 99 3.70 -10.57 -14.42
N VAL A 100 5.02 -10.47 -14.54
CA VAL A 100 5.74 -10.54 -15.83
C VAL A 100 5.89 -11.99 -16.34
N ILE A 101 6.08 -12.96 -15.45
CA ILE A 101 6.33 -14.36 -15.82
C ILE A 101 5.06 -15.18 -15.72
N GLU A 102 4.41 -15.15 -14.57
CA GLU A 102 3.24 -16.00 -14.30
C GLU A 102 1.94 -15.38 -14.81
N GLN A 103 1.98 -14.14 -15.32
CA GLN A 103 0.85 -13.42 -15.90
C GLN A 103 -0.33 -13.31 -14.93
N LYS A 104 -0.02 -13.06 -13.65
CA LYS A 104 -0.99 -12.83 -12.58
C LYS A 104 -1.46 -11.38 -12.55
N GLU A 105 -2.74 -11.18 -12.24
CA GLU A 105 -3.41 -9.89 -12.31
C GLU A 105 -3.43 -9.10 -11.00
N GLU A 106 -2.85 -9.62 -9.92
CA GLU A 106 -2.90 -8.98 -8.60
C GLU A 106 -2.34 -7.55 -8.57
N LEU A 107 -1.19 -7.33 -9.21
CA LEU A 107 -0.60 -5.99 -9.32
C LEU A 107 -1.49 -5.08 -10.16
N THR A 108 -2.01 -5.60 -11.28
CA THR A 108 -2.95 -4.88 -12.15
C THR A 108 -4.17 -4.42 -11.37
N ARG A 109 -4.84 -5.35 -10.68
CA ARG A 109 -6.07 -5.09 -9.93
C ARG A 109 -5.82 -4.13 -8.78
N PHE A 110 -4.72 -4.30 -8.05
CA PHE A 110 -4.33 -3.37 -6.99
C PHE A 110 -4.13 -1.95 -7.52
N LEU A 111 -3.39 -1.78 -8.62
CA LEU A 111 -3.16 -0.46 -9.23
C LEU A 111 -4.44 0.15 -9.79
N THR A 112 -5.34 -0.65 -10.36
CA THR A 112 -6.65 -0.21 -10.84
C THR A 112 -7.51 0.27 -9.68
N TYR A 113 -7.59 -0.48 -8.58
CA TYR A 113 -8.33 -0.06 -7.39
C TYR A 113 -7.73 1.19 -6.75
N LEU A 114 -6.40 1.28 -6.67
CA LEU A 114 -5.70 2.47 -6.20
C LEU A 114 -6.03 3.68 -7.07
N SER A 115 -5.93 3.53 -8.39
CA SER A 115 -6.21 4.61 -9.34
C SER A 115 -7.66 5.11 -9.25
N THR A 116 -8.62 4.19 -9.22
CA THR A 116 -10.06 4.51 -9.22
C THR A 116 -10.54 5.07 -7.89
N SER A 117 -9.95 4.65 -6.76
CA SER A 117 -10.32 5.13 -5.43
C SER A 117 -9.62 6.44 -5.05
N SER A 118 -8.57 6.83 -5.76
CA SER A 118 -7.76 8.01 -5.42
C SER A 118 -8.38 9.32 -5.91
N GLN A 119 -8.48 10.30 -5.02
CA GLN A 119 -8.90 11.66 -5.38
C GLN A 119 -7.74 12.52 -5.94
N LYS A 120 -6.51 12.16 -5.61
CA LYS A 120 -5.27 12.81 -6.07
C LYS A 120 -4.39 11.82 -6.82
N THR A 121 -3.47 12.32 -7.62
CA THR A 121 -2.45 11.48 -8.25
C THR A 121 -1.56 10.85 -7.19
N LYS A 122 -1.19 9.59 -7.40
CA LYS A 122 -0.29 8.79 -6.58
C LYS A 122 1.00 8.48 -7.34
N HIS A 123 2.07 8.29 -6.59
CA HIS A 123 3.38 7.87 -7.06
C HIS A 123 3.65 6.50 -6.45
N VAL A 124 3.81 5.48 -7.29
CA VAL A 124 3.92 4.09 -6.85
C VAL A 124 5.35 3.59 -7.01
N SER A 125 5.90 3.02 -5.95
CA SER A 125 7.19 2.35 -5.94
C SER A 125 6.97 0.88 -5.62
N VAL A 126 7.42 -0.03 -6.48
CA VAL A 126 7.34 -1.48 -6.25
C VAL A 126 8.73 -2.02 -5.97
N TYR A 127 8.94 -2.59 -4.78
CA TYR A 127 10.18 -3.23 -4.38
C TYR A 127 10.02 -4.74 -4.48
N ALA A 128 10.80 -5.36 -5.37
CA ALA A 128 10.69 -6.78 -5.68
C ALA A 128 12.07 -7.40 -5.90
N LEU A 129 12.14 -8.73 -5.95
CA LEU A 129 13.35 -9.43 -6.38
C LEU A 129 13.48 -9.37 -7.90
N GLN A 130 14.73 -9.39 -8.38
CA GLN A 130 15.01 -9.60 -9.81
C GLN A 130 14.32 -10.88 -10.30
N PRO A 131 13.37 -10.79 -11.26
CA PRO A 131 12.73 -11.98 -11.84
C PRO A 131 13.70 -12.75 -12.74
N PHE A 132 13.59 -14.08 -12.74
CA PHE A 132 14.37 -14.99 -13.57
C PHE A 132 13.47 -15.91 -14.39
N ARG A 133 13.74 -16.04 -15.69
CA ARG A 133 13.14 -17.06 -16.57
C ARG A 133 14.25 -18.01 -16.99
N GLU A 134 14.08 -19.31 -16.74
CA GLU A 134 15.08 -20.34 -17.10
C GLU A 134 16.49 -20.00 -16.59
N ASN A 135 16.60 -19.57 -15.32
CA ASN A 135 17.85 -19.12 -14.67
C ASN A 135 18.54 -17.90 -15.31
N ARG A 136 17.86 -17.16 -16.19
CA ARG A 136 18.35 -15.89 -16.75
C ARG A 136 17.53 -14.73 -16.20
N PRO A 137 18.17 -13.63 -15.74
CA PRO A 137 17.44 -12.47 -15.27
C PRO A 137 16.64 -11.86 -16.43
N ILE A 138 15.38 -11.52 -16.18
CA ILE A 138 14.57 -10.84 -17.18
C ILE A 138 15.13 -9.43 -17.41
N PRO A 139 15.38 -9.03 -18.67
CA PRO A 139 15.84 -7.69 -18.99
C PRO A 139 14.83 -6.63 -18.55
N SER A 140 15.32 -5.49 -18.03
CA SER A 140 14.44 -4.39 -17.61
C SER A 140 13.55 -3.86 -18.74
N GLY A 141 13.97 -3.94 -19.99
CA GLY A 141 13.15 -3.54 -21.14
C GLY A 141 11.86 -4.37 -21.27
N GLU A 142 11.94 -5.68 -20.99
CA GLU A 142 10.78 -6.57 -21.01
C GLU A 142 9.85 -6.26 -19.83
N ILE A 143 10.40 -6.08 -18.63
CA ILE A 143 9.63 -5.66 -17.45
C ILE A 143 8.91 -4.32 -17.68
N ILE A 144 9.59 -3.34 -18.29
CA ILE A 144 8.99 -2.05 -18.63
C ILE A 144 7.86 -2.22 -19.63
N ALA A 145 8.05 -3.03 -20.69
CA ALA A 145 7.03 -3.23 -21.71
C ALA A 145 5.74 -3.84 -21.10
N GLU A 146 5.88 -4.92 -20.35
CA GLU A 146 4.76 -5.59 -19.67
C GLU A 146 4.03 -4.64 -18.70
N LEU A 147 4.77 -3.93 -17.84
CA LEU A 147 4.14 -3.01 -16.89
C LEU A 147 3.53 -1.78 -17.57
N ARG A 148 4.06 -1.31 -18.71
CA ARG A 148 3.42 -0.22 -19.48
C ARG A 148 2.11 -0.66 -20.11
N HIS A 149 2.00 -1.92 -20.56
CA HIS A 149 0.74 -2.46 -21.03
C HIS A 149 -0.38 -2.34 -19.97
N LEU A 150 -0.04 -2.39 -18.68
CA LEU A 150 -1.02 -2.13 -17.62
C LEU A 150 -1.61 -0.73 -17.69
N ARG A 151 -0.76 0.29 -17.83
CA ARG A 151 -1.20 1.69 -17.92
C ARG A 151 -2.07 1.91 -19.14
N ASP A 152 -1.65 1.36 -20.28
CA ASP A 152 -2.29 1.61 -21.57
C ASP A 152 -3.65 0.91 -21.67
N ASN A 153 -3.79 -0.30 -21.10
CA ASN A 153 -5.02 -1.09 -21.16
C ASN A 153 -6.01 -0.82 -20.02
N ASN A 154 -5.53 -0.50 -18.82
CA ASN A 154 -6.40 -0.39 -17.62
C ASN A 154 -6.78 1.04 -17.26
N ALA A 155 -6.33 2.03 -18.03
CA ALA A 155 -6.55 3.45 -17.77
C ALA A 155 -6.29 3.81 -16.30
N LEU A 156 -5.03 4.11 -15.96
CA LEU A 156 -4.61 4.46 -14.60
C LEU A 156 -4.45 5.99 -14.40
N PRO A 157 -5.51 6.83 -14.54
CA PRO A 157 -5.38 8.28 -14.61
C PRO A 157 -4.89 8.93 -13.31
N ARG A 158 -4.93 8.21 -12.18
CA ARG A 158 -4.46 8.70 -10.88
C ARG A 158 -3.12 8.10 -10.47
N ILE A 159 -2.43 7.36 -11.33
CA ILE A 159 -1.07 6.88 -11.07
C ILE A 159 -0.09 7.70 -11.93
N ALA A 160 0.50 8.73 -11.34
CA ALA A 160 1.39 9.65 -12.06
C ALA A 160 2.73 9.01 -12.43
N SER A 161 3.29 8.19 -11.55
CA SER A 161 4.51 7.44 -11.80
C SER A 161 4.47 6.03 -11.22
N LEU A 162 5.16 5.12 -11.89
CA LEU A 162 5.47 3.79 -11.41
C LEU A 162 6.98 3.56 -11.56
N THR A 163 7.65 3.30 -10.45
CA THR A 163 9.07 2.90 -10.42
C THR A 163 9.19 1.52 -9.79
N VAL A 164 9.93 0.63 -10.43
CA VAL A 164 10.24 -0.71 -9.90
C VAL A 164 11.69 -0.73 -9.41
N TYR A 165 11.87 -1.21 -8.19
CA TYR A 165 13.13 -1.36 -7.48
C TYR A 165 13.42 -2.87 -7.40
N LEU A 166 14.35 -3.35 -8.23
CA LEU A 166 14.74 -4.77 -8.27
C LEU A 166 15.99 -5.02 -7.43
N ALA A 167 15.84 -5.83 -6.38
CA ALA A 167 16.95 -6.27 -5.55
C ALA A 167 17.65 -7.49 -6.17
N GLY A 168 18.99 -7.46 -6.19
CA GLY A 168 19.83 -8.59 -6.59
C GLY A 168 20.34 -9.37 -5.37
N GLY A 169 20.34 -10.71 -5.43
CA GLY A 169 21.07 -11.55 -4.48
C GLY A 169 20.32 -12.00 -3.21
N GLN A 170 21.06 -12.69 -2.32
CA GLN A 170 20.55 -13.57 -1.26
C GLN A 170 20.04 -12.90 0.04
N ARG A 171 20.12 -11.57 0.17
CA ARG A 171 19.47 -10.87 1.29
C ARG A 171 17.98 -10.69 0.98
N ILE A 172 17.26 -11.80 1.06
CA ILE A 172 15.83 -11.83 0.77
C ILE A 172 15.11 -11.38 2.04
N ASN A 173 14.79 -10.09 2.14
CA ASN A 173 13.65 -9.75 2.96
C ASN A 173 12.40 -10.34 2.28
N ARG A 174 11.68 -11.20 3.01
CA ARG A 174 10.44 -11.85 2.57
C ARG A 174 9.18 -11.12 3.04
N ASP A 175 9.37 -10.02 3.75
CA ASP A 175 8.29 -9.16 4.20
C ASP A 175 7.52 -8.65 2.99
N ARG A 176 6.21 -8.59 3.17
CA ARG A 176 5.26 -8.26 2.13
C ARG A 176 4.29 -7.25 2.71
N PHE A 177 4.31 -6.04 2.19
CA PHE A 177 3.49 -4.97 2.74
C PHE A 177 3.23 -3.87 1.73
N VAL A 178 2.20 -3.08 2.00
CA VAL A 178 1.89 -1.85 1.28
C VAL A 178 1.95 -0.70 2.26
N MET A 179 2.76 0.31 1.95
CA MET A 179 2.91 1.52 2.75
C MET A 179 2.32 2.74 2.02
N PHE A 180 1.52 3.53 2.73
CA PHE A 180 1.03 4.83 2.28
C PHE A 180 1.76 5.95 3.03
N GLY A 181 2.38 6.86 2.28
CA GLY A 181 3.33 7.81 2.85
C GLY A 181 4.45 7.09 3.59
N ASP A 182 4.80 7.57 4.78
CA ASP A 182 5.87 7.00 5.61
C ASP A 182 5.31 6.50 6.96
N HIS A 183 3.99 6.29 7.04
CA HIS A 183 3.29 6.25 8.33
C HIS A 183 2.26 5.13 8.47
N TYR A 184 1.74 4.60 7.37
CA TYR A 184 0.68 3.59 7.39
C TYR A 184 1.10 2.39 6.57
N VAL A 185 1.26 1.25 7.23
CA VAL A 185 1.73 0.01 6.60
C VAL A 185 0.67 -1.07 6.79
N TRP A 186 0.18 -1.61 5.68
CA TRP A 186 -0.54 -2.87 5.67
C TRP A 186 0.46 -4.00 5.46
N ASP A 187 0.75 -4.72 6.53
CA ASP A 187 1.53 -5.97 6.49
C ASP A 187 0.63 -7.09 5.97
N LEU A 188 1.09 -7.81 4.96
CA LEU A 188 0.33 -8.79 4.18
C LEU A 188 1.13 -10.09 4.10
N GLY A 189 0.70 -11.09 4.86
CA GLY A 189 1.33 -12.40 4.93
C GLY A 189 1.50 -13.07 3.57
N HIS A 190 0.64 -12.75 2.58
CA HIS A 190 0.73 -13.21 1.19
C HIS A 190 0.95 -12.09 0.14
N GLY A 191 1.32 -10.88 0.56
CA GLY A 191 1.49 -9.75 -0.37
C GLY A 191 0.21 -9.44 -1.13
N LEU A 192 0.32 -9.27 -2.44
CA LEU A 192 -0.83 -8.90 -3.29
C LEU A 192 -1.73 -10.08 -3.69
N GLU A 193 -1.43 -11.33 -3.30
CA GLU A 193 -2.23 -12.53 -3.60
C GLU A 193 -3.77 -12.36 -3.41
N PRO A 194 -4.27 -11.65 -2.37
CA PRO A 194 -5.72 -11.42 -2.23
C PRO A 194 -6.40 -10.71 -3.42
N PHE A 195 -5.63 -10.07 -4.30
CA PHE A 195 -6.12 -9.36 -5.47
C PHE A 195 -5.89 -10.13 -6.78
N GLU A 196 -5.43 -11.39 -6.73
CA GLU A 196 -5.19 -12.20 -7.92
C GLU A 196 -6.47 -12.48 -8.73
N ALA A 197 -7.62 -12.54 -8.06
CA ALA A 197 -8.93 -12.79 -8.65
C ALA A 197 -10.01 -11.93 -7.97
N ASP A 198 -11.25 -12.02 -8.45
CA ASP A 198 -12.39 -11.33 -7.83
C ASP A 198 -12.71 -11.85 -6.41
N ILE A 199 -12.37 -13.12 -6.16
CA ILE A 199 -12.57 -13.81 -4.89
C ILE A 199 -11.21 -14.28 -4.37
N VAL A 200 -10.95 -14.04 -3.09
CA VAL A 200 -9.72 -14.45 -2.42
C VAL A 200 -9.64 -15.98 -2.40
N THR A 201 -8.52 -16.51 -2.93
CA THR A 201 -8.34 -17.95 -3.12
C THR A 201 -7.72 -18.66 -1.91
N ARG A 202 -7.13 -17.91 -0.96
CA ARG A 202 -6.50 -18.44 0.25
C ARG A 202 -6.50 -17.43 1.38
N ASP A 203 -6.51 -17.92 2.61
CA ASP A 203 -6.35 -17.07 3.79
C ASP A 203 -5.03 -16.29 3.74
N CYS A 204 -5.09 -15.00 4.08
CA CYS A 204 -3.93 -14.11 4.16
C CYS A 204 -3.93 -13.36 5.49
N ALA A 205 -2.87 -13.57 6.27
CA ALA A 205 -2.64 -12.76 7.46
C ALA A 205 -2.48 -11.30 7.02
N ALA A 206 -3.19 -10.38 7.68
CA ALA A 206 -3.12 -8.97 7.32
C ALA A 206 -3.25 -8.12 8.58
N SER A 207 -2.37 -7.13 8.73
CA SER A 207 -2.42 -6.22 9.88
C SER A 207 -1.99 -4.81 9.51
N LEU A 208 -2.60 -3.81 10.16
CA LEU A 208 -2.25 -2.40 9.99
C LEU A 208 -1.23 -2.01 11.07
N LYS A 209 -0.13 -1.37 10.65
CA LYS A 209 0.92 -0.81 11.50
C LYS A 209 1.07 0.69 11.24
N THR A 210 1.46 1.45 12.26
CA THR A 210 1.62 2.91 12.20
C THR A 210 3.02 3.39 12.57
N TRP A 211 3.27 4.68 12.32
CA TRP A 211 4.38 5.54 12.75
C TRP A 211 5.56 4.87 13.47
N ASP A 212 5.41 4.39 14.71
CA ASP A 212 6.54 3.81 15.47
C ASP A 212 7.02 2.47 14.91
N ALA A 213 6.10 1.63 14.44
CA ALA A 213 6.43 0.37 13.77
C ALA A 213 6.83 0.61 12.30
N ALA A 214 6.31 1.66 11.65
CA ALA A 214 6.65 2.00 10.26
C ALA A 214 8.14 2.27 10.04
N LYS A 215 8.86 2.72 11.08
CA LYS A 215 10.31 2.98 11.01
C LYS A 215 11.11 1.74 10.61
N SER A 216 10.81 0.55 11.15
CA SER A 216 11.49 -0.67 10.73
C SER A 216 11.17 -1.06 9.28
N TYR A 217 9.98 -0.72 8.78
CA TYR A 217 9.62 -0.93 7.37
C TYR A 217 10.30 0.07 6.43
N ALA A 218 10.54 1.31 6.88
CA ALA A 218 11.37 2.26 6.16
C ALA A 218 12.82 1.74 6.08
N ASP A 219 13.37 1.23 7.19
CA ASP A 219 14.69 0.59 7.19
C ASP A 219 14.75 -0.62 6.23
N ILE A 220 13.65 -1.38 6.10
CA ILE A 220 13.54 -2.47 5.12
C ILE A 220 13.62 -1.93 3.70
N ILE A 221 12.84 -0.89 3.37
CA ILE A 221 12.88 -0.25 2.05
C ILE A 221 14.30 0.26 1.75
N ASP A 222 14.91 0.95 2.71
CA ASP A 222 16.29 1.45 2.58
C ASP A 222 17.28 0.30 2.37
N SER A 223 17.13 -0.80 3.12
CA SER A 223 17.97 -1.99 2.98
C SER A 223 17.81 -2.67 1.63
N MET A 224 16.62 -2.62 1.04
CA MET A 224 16.40 -3.09 -0.32
C MET A 224 17.11 -2.15 -1.29
N THR A 225 17.00 -0.83 -1.14
CA THR A 225 17.57 0.13 -2.11
C THR A 225 19.10 0.13 -2.26
N GLY A 226 19.86 -0.43 -1.31
CA GLY A 226 21.33 -0.35 -1.27
C GLY A 226 22.07 -0.93 -2.48
N ASP A 227 21.55 -2.01 -3.09
CA ASP A 227 22.12 -2.69 -4.27
C ASP A 227 21.08 -2.84 -5.42
N VAL A 228 20.05 -1.99 -5.41
CA VAL A 228 18.89 -2.14 -6.29
C VAL A 228 19.04 -1.40 -7.62
N ARG A 229 18.56 -2.04 -8.69
CA ARG A 229 18.29 -1.36 -9.95
C ARG A 229 16.92 -0.69 -9.91
N ALA A 230 16.89 0.64 -9.92
CA ALA A 230 15.67 1.40 -10.15
C ALA A 230 15.31 1.39 -11.64
N ILE A 231 14.05 1.06 -11.94
CA ILE A 231 13.48 0.94 -13.27
C ILE A 231 12.27 1.88 -13.33
N PRO A 232 12.42 3.12 -13.83
CA PRO A 232 11.28 3.98 -14.07
C PRO A 232 10.45 3.41 -15.21
N VAL A 233 9.22 2.96 -14.92
CA VAL A 233 8.32 2.38 -15.91
C VAL A 233 7.61 3.51 -16.65
N TRP A 234 6.98 4.42 -15.92
CA TRP A 234 6.44 5.68 -16.46
C TRP A 234 6.43 6.77 -15.39
N GLY A 235 6.22 8.00 -15.86
CA GLY A 235 6.29 9.19 -15.03
C GLY A 235 7.74 9.61 -14.75
N PRO A 236 7.95 10.86 -14.31
CA PRO A 236 9.24 11.34 -13.83
C PRO A 236 9.59 10.75 -12.46
#